data_AF-A0A072NWW8-F1
#
_entry.id   AF-A0A072NWW8-F1
#
_cell.length_a   1.000
_cell.length_b   1.000
_cell.length_c   1.000
_cell.angle_alpha   90.00
_cell.angle_beta   90.00
_cell.angle_gamma   90.00
#
_symmetry.space_group_name_H-M   'P 1'
#
loop_
_entity.id
_entity.type
_entity.pdbx_description
1 polymer ?
#
loop_
_entity_poly.entity_id
_entity_poly.type
_entity_poly.pdbx_seq_one_letter_code
_entity_poly.pdbx_strand_id
1 'polypeptide(L)'
;MYRFHPSVRWSSGYPSSTEIVDQVTKIWRCYGLEERTKFNNRVTKVYANGKAGWCVNDQSNGMFDGIIAAVGTCGQIKVPNLPGQDHFQGDIVHSSDLDDKEAKDKRILIVGGGASAVEALEWAAKTGAAEINVLSRSDKWIIPRNAVIDILLAFNVFGQETMFSWIPENILRLCFYRDLSDLSPTSKGLFTETPMVNSMVFDLIRERKAHWLRGDISSVEEDGIVFNHRAQGVPKGGPGHERLVKGNMIIMATGYKRPSLGFLPKEVFQDPYQPPNWYIQTFPPGYPSICANNCTYVNAIGTVGNYHIGIYTRLLLMFLVDPLTCPKENLMKRWIDMTSVLKSRAPTGAFDFFTYTELLWWYFFIVLINPFRWKWALFVFCGIEKWFPLSVVECEDSVRFGTGLGKSDDD
;
A
#
# COMPACT_ATOMS: atom_id res chain seq x y z
N MET A 1 -7.17 13.93 9.74
CA MET A 1 -6.41 13.11 8.76
C MET A 1 -5.19 13.84 8.16
N TYR A 2 -4.75 14.97 8.70
CA TYR A 2 -3.40 15.52 8.54
C TYR A 2 -3.19 16.30 9.82
N ARG A 3 -2.42 15.80 10.78
CA ARG A 3 -2.52 16.35 12.14
C ARG A 3 -1.96 17.78 12.29
N PHE A 4 -1.28 18.25 11.24
CA PHE A 4 -0.83 19.63 11.02
C PHE A 4 -1.84 20.50 10.24
N HIS A 5 -2.88 19.92 9.61
CA HIS A 5 -3.91 20.64 8.85
C HIS A 5 -5.29 20.45 9.49
N PRO A 6 -6.01 21.53 9.84
CA PRO A 6 -7.11 21.50 10.81
C PRO A 6 -8.24 20.54 10.44
N SER A 7 -8.62 20.46 9.17
CA SER A 7 -9.59 19.45 8.72
C SER A 7 -9.51 19.23 7.22
N VAL A 8 -9.82 18.02 6.79
CA VAL A 8 -10.13 17.73 5.38
C VAL A 8 -11.58 17.28 5.35
N ARG A 9 -12.35 17.83 4.41
CA ARG A 9 -13.79 17.60 4.31
C ARG A 9 -14.11 16.81 3.06
N TRP A 10 -14.91 15.77 3.25
CA TRP A 10 -15.45 14.90 2.23
C TRP A 10 -16.97 14.92 2.33
N SER A 11 -17.66 14.70 1.21
CA SER A 11 -19.13 14.59 1.19
C SER A 11 -19.63 13.26 1.77
N SER A 12 -18.79 12.22 1.80
CA SER A 12 -19.14 10.88 2.29
C SER A 12 -17.97 10.19 3.02
N GLY A 13 -18.25 9.05 3.65
CA GLY A 13 -17.22 8.23 4.31
C GLY A 13 -16.18 7.62 3.36
N TYR A 14 -16.50 7.51 2.06
CA TYR A 14 -15.62 7.03 1.01
C TYR A 14 -15.55 8.10 -0.10
N PRO A 15 -14.61 9.05 -0.03
CA PRO A 15 -14.53 10.15 -0.98
C PRO A 15 -14.21 9.68 -2.40
N SER A 16 -14.66 10.45 -3.37
CA SER A 16 -14.28 10.29 -4.79
C SER A 16 -12.82 10.69 -5.03
N SER A 17 -12.25 10.22 -6.15
CA SER A 17 -10.91 10.63 -6.60
C SER A 17 -10.80 12.16 -6.76
N THR A 18 -11.82 12.79 -7.36
CA THR A 18 -11.89 14.25 -7.55
C THR A 18 -11.84 14.99 -6.21
N GLU A 19 -12.63 14.56 -5.23
CA GLU A 19 -12.56 15.15 -3.89
C GLU A 19 -11.16 15.01 -3.30
N ILE A 20 -10.56 13.80 -3.36
CA ILE A 20 -9.21 13.54 -2.84
C ILE A 20 -8.19 14.50 -3.47
N VAL A 21 -8.19 14.61 -4.80
CA VAL A 21 -7.28 15.50 -5.55
C VAL A 21 -7.49 16.96 -5.17
N ASP A 22 -8.74 17.40 -5.05
CA ASP A 22 -9.07 18.78 -4.66
C ASP A 22 -8.52 19.12 -3.26
N GLN A 23 -8.67 18.22 -2.30
CA GLN A 23 -8.19 18.44 -0.94
C GLN A 23 -6.66 18.39 -0.86
N VAL A 24 -6.02 17.47 -1.59
CA VAL A 24 -4.55 17.43 -1.70
C VAL A 24 -4.03 18.72 -2.33
N THR A 25 -4.69 19.23 -3.38
CA THR A 25 -4.33 20.48 -4.05
C THR A 25 -4.48 21.69 -3.13
N LYS A 26 -5.55 21.73 -2.33
CA LYS A 26 -5.74 22.78 -1.31
C LYS A 26 -4.62 22.77 -0.27
N ILE A 27 -4.23 21.60 0.23
CA ILE A 27 -3.10 21.46 1.17
C ILE A 27 -1.80 21.90 0.49
N TRP A 28 -1.53 21.44 -0.72
CA TRP A 28 -0.34 21.78 -1.50
C TRP A 28 -0.16 23.30 -1.66
N ARG A 29 -1.25 24.02 -2.01
CA ARG A 29 -1.25 25.48 -2.10
C ARG A 29 -1.14 26.17 -0.74
N CYS A 30 -1.90 25.69 0.26
CA CYS A 30 -1.95 26.29 1.60
C CYS A 30 -0.58 26.34 2.29
N TYR A 31 0.28 25.35 2.03
CA TYR A 31 1.63 25.27 2.61
C TYR A 31 2.74 25.73 1.64
N GLY A 32 2.39 26.40 0.53
CA GLY A 32 3.38 26.94 -0.42
C GLY A 32 4.30 25.88 -1.02
N LEU A 33 3.81 24.64 -1.18
CA LEU A 33 4.64 23.53 -1.66
C LEU A 33 4.94 23.63 -3.17
N GLU A 34 4.22 24.48 -3.89
CA GLU A 34 4.42 24.73 -5.32
C GLU A 34 5.84 25.21 -5.62
N GLU A 35 6.34 26.21 -4.89
CA GLU A 35 7.71 26.74 -5.04
C GLU A 35 8.80 25.71 -4.68
N ARG A 36 8.43 24.67 -3.94
CA ARG A 36 9.32 23.57 -3.52
C ARG A 36 9.18 22.33 -4.39
N THR A 37 8.30 22.35 -5.39
CA THR A 37 8.02 21.22 -6.27
C THR A 37 8.63 21.45 -7.65
N LYS A 38 9.60 20.62 -8.04
CA LYS A 38 10.15 20.61 -9.40
C LYS A 38 9.44 19.54 -10.25
N PHE A 39 8.49 19.95 -11.09
CA PHE A 39 7.85 19.07 -12.06
C PHE A 39 8.80 18.69 -13.20
N ASN A 40 8.45 17.65 -13.96
CA ASN A 40 9.24 17.15 -15.11
C ASN A 40 10.70 16.80 -14.79
N ASN A 41 11.04 16.59 -13.51
CA ASN A 41 12.37 16.21 -13.06
C ASN A 41 12.36 14.77 -12.53
N ARG A 42 12.56 13.79 -13.43
CA ARG A 42 12.60 12.37 -13.05
C ARG A 42 13.86 12.09 -12.22
N VAL A 43 13.68 11.60 -11.00
CA VAL A 43 14.79 11.09 -10.18
C VAL A 43 15.26 9.73 -10.71
N THR A 44 16.53 9.64 -11.05
CA THR A 44 17.20 8.44 -11.59
C THR A 44 18.30 7.93 -10.66
N LYS A 45 18.88 8.81 -9.84
CA LYS A 45 19.95 8.44 -8.90
C LYS A 45 19.97 9.36 -7.67
N VAL A 46 20.24 8.77 -6.52
CA VAL A 46 20.56 9.42 -5.25
C VAL A 46 21.89 8.87 -4.78
N TYR A 47 22.81 9.74 -4.38
CA TYR A 47 24.14 9.34 -3.92
C TYR A 47 24.63 10.27 -2.81
N ALA A 48 25.47 9.75 -1.93
CA ALA A 48 26.11 10.54 -0.89
C ALA A 48 27.23 11.41 -1.50
N ASN A 49 27.38 12.63 -0.99
CA ASN A 49 28.47 13.52 -1.37
C ASN A 49 29.16 14.04 -0.10
N GLY A 50 30.24 13.39 0.32
CA GLY A 50 30.98 13.72 1.55
C GLY A 50 30.28 13.24 2.83
N LYS A 51 30.57 13.90 3.96
CA LYS A 51 30.11 13.50 5.30
C LYS A 51 28.68 13.94 5.65
N ALA A 52 28.08 14.91 4.95
CA ALA A 52 26.84 15.53 5.41
C ALA A 52 25.86 15.90 4.28
N GLY A 53 25.57 14.98 3.36
CA GLY A 53 24.36 15.16 2.53
C GLY A 53 24.21 14.24 1.31
N TRP A 54 23.00 14.26 0.77
CA TRP A 54 22.54 13.53 -0.39
C TRP A 54 22.43 14.44 -1.60
N CYS A 55 22.91 13.97 -2.76
CA CYS A 55 22.64 14.57 -4.06
C CYS A 55 21.54 13.80 -4.80
N VAL A 56 20.67 14.51 -5.50
CA VAL A 56 19.59 13.93 -6.32
C VAL A 56 19.84 14.26 -7.80
N ASN A 57 20.05 13.24 -8.62
CA ASN A 57 20.49 13.28 -10.02
C ASN A 57 21.86 13.96 -10.22
N ASP A 58 21.98 15.23 -9.88
CA ASP A 58 23.14 16.09 -10.11
C ASP A 58 23.29 17.10 -8.95
N GLN A 59 24.52 17.57 -8.69
CA GLN A 59 24.80 18.52 -7.60
C GLN A 59 24.08 19.87 -7.78
N SER A 60 23.76 20.27 -9.02
CA SER A 60 22.97 21.48 -9.31
C SER A 60 21.55 21.45 -8.72
N ASN A 61 21.02 20.27 -8.36
CA ASN A 61 19.73 20.17 -7.67
C ASN A 61 19.79 20.50 -6.18
N GLY A 62 21.00 20.71 -5.65
CA GLY A 62 21.25 21.01 -4.25
C GLY A 62 21.65 19.77 -3.45
N MET A 63 22.02 20.06 -2.20
CA MET A 63 22.37 19.08 -1.17
C MET A 63 21.19 18.92 -0.21
N PHE A 64 20.93 17.69 0.23
CA PHE A 64 19.79 17.37 1.11
C PHE A 64 20.25 16.53 2.32
N ASP A 65 19.76 16.85 3.51
CA ASP A 65 20.10 16.10 4.74
C ASP A 65 19.40 14.74 4.81
N GLY A 66 18.25 14.62 4.15
CA GLY A 66 17.46 13.39 4.13
C GLY A 66 16.68 13.21 2.83
N ILE A 67 16.28 11.96 2.59
CA ILE A 67 15.58 11.54 1.37
C ILE A 67 14.28 10.86 1.77
N ILE A 68 13.17 11.33 1.20
CA ILE A 68 11.88 10.64 1.27
C ILE A 68 11.58 10.05 -0.09
N ALA A 69 11.63 8.72 -0.21
CA ALA A 69 11.14 8.02 -1.38
C ALA A 69 9.62 7.81 -1.24
N ALA A 70 8.84 8.55 -2.04
CA ALA A 70 7.37 8.51 -2.04
C ALA A 70 6.82 8.09 -3.41
N VAL A 71 7.46 7.10 -4.05
CA VAL A 71 7.10 6.66 -5.42
C VAL A 71 5.84 5.79 -5.47
N GLY A 72 5.26 5.43 -4.33
CA GLY A 72 4.06 4.61 -4.22
C GLY A 72 4.27 3.14 -4.66
N THR A 73 3.16 2.43 -4.86
CA THR A 73 3.14 1.01 -5.23
C THR A 73 2.50 0.71 -6.58
N CYS A 74 1.86 1.70 -7.21
CA CYS A 74 1.23 1.60 -8.52
C CYS A 74 1.99 2.46 -9.53
N GLY A 75 2.83 1.83 -10.35
CA GLY A 75 3.60 2.47 -11.42
C GLY A 75 2.96 2.28 -12.79
N GLN A 76 3.70 1.69 -13.73
CA GLN A 76 3.20 1.39 -15.08
C GLN A 76 2.07 0.35 -15.04
N ILE A 77 1.06 0.51 -15.89
CA ILE A 77 0.00 -0.48 -16.07
C ILE A 77 0.59 -1.84 -16.48
N LYS A 78 -0.04 -2.92 -16.02
CA LYS A 78 0.32 -4.27 -16.41
C LYS A 78 -0.73 -4.77 -17.39
N VAL A 79 -0.40 -4.82 -18.68
CA VAL A 79 -1.29 -5.34 -19.73
C VAL A 79 -0.68 -6.64 -20.26
N PRO A 80 -1.02 -7.81 -19.68
CA PRO A 80 -0.57 -9.08 -20.24
C PRO A 80 -1.28 -9.33 -21.56
N ASN A 81 -0.55 -9.85 -22.55
CA ASN A 81 -1.16 -10.32 -23.80
C ASN A 81 -1.98 -11.58 -23.52
N LEU A 82 -3.25 -11.57 -23.88
CA LEU A 82 -4.10 -12.76 -23.79
C LEU A 82 -3.95 -13.60 -25.08
N PRO A 83 -3.94 -14.94 -25.00
CA PRO A 83 -3.92 -15.77 -26.21
C PRO A 83 -5.15 -15.48 -27.08
N GLY A 84 -4.99 -15.28 -28.39
CA GLY A 84 -6.11 -14.98 -29.30
C GLY A 84 -6.67 -13.55 -29.19
N GLN A 85 -6.04 -12.66 -28.41
CA GLN A 85 -6.53 -11.30 -28.17
C GLN A 85 -6.82 -10.51 -29.45
N ASP A 86 -6.04 -10.72 -30.51
CA ASP A 86 -6.17 -10.02 -31.80
C ASP A 86 -7.46 -10.40 -32.57
N HIS A 87 -8.14 -11.48 -32.19
CA HIS A 87 -9.39 -11.90 -32.82
C HIS A 87 -10.61 -11.16 -32.26
N PHE A 88 -10.51 -10.59 -31.06
CA PHE A 88 -11.62 -9.96 -30.37
C PHE A 88 -12.14 -8.75 -31.16
N GLN A 89 -13.44 -8.74 -31.47
CA GLN A 89 -14.06 -7.67 -32.25
C GLN A 89 -14.53 -6.48 -31.40
N GLY A 90 -14.50 -6.62 -30.07
CA GLY A 90 -14.92 -5.58 -29.12
C GLY A 90 -13.77 -4.70 -28.62
N ASP A 91 -14.09 -3.82 -27.67
CA ASP A 91 -13.10 -2.92 -27.07
C ASP A 91 -12.25 -3.65 -26.03
N ILE A 92 -10.92 -3.50 -26.08
CA ILE A 92 -10.02 -3.93 -25.00
C ILE A 92 -9.40 -2.70 -24.37
N VAL A 93 -9.70 -2.45 -23.10
CA VAL A 93 -9.21 -1.29 -22.34
C VAL A 93 -8.58 -1.73 -21.03
N HIS A 94 -7.68 -0.92 -20.47
CA HIS A 94 -7.18 -1.13 -19.11
C HIS A 94 -8.09 -0.41 -18.10
N SER A 95 -8.17 -0.91 -16.87
CA SER A 95 -9.01 -0.31 -15.81
C SER A 95 -8.65 1.14 -15.46
N SER A 96 -7.49 1.63 -15.90
CA SER A 96 -7.05 3.02 -15.74
C SER A 96 -7.58 3.98 -16.81
N ASP A 97 -8.22 3.47 -17.85
CA ASP A 97 -8.68 4.24 -19.02
C ASP A 97 -10.21 4.13 -19.18
N LEU A 98 -10.94 4.22 -18.06
CA LEU A 98 -12.39 4.05 -18.01
C LEU A 98 -13.17 5.37 -18.00
N ASP A 99 -12.53 6.49 -17.70
CA ASP A 99 -13.21 7.78 -17.47
C ASP A 99 -13.98 8.26 -18.70
N ASP A 100 -13.45 8.03 -19.91
CA ASP A 100 -14.05 8.44 -21.19
C ASP A 100 -14.76 7.29 -21.92
N LYS A 101 -15.04 6.17 -21.23
CA LYS A 101 -15.68 5.00 -21.84
C LYS A 101 -17.16 4.92 -21.47
N GLU A 102 -17.92 4.22 -22.30
CA GLU A 102 -19.33 3.92 -22.06
C GLU A 102 -19.53 2.40 -21.92
N ALA A 103 -20.21 2.00 -20.84
CA ALA A 103 -20.61 0.61 -20.61
C ALA A 103 -22.05 0.31 -21.05
N LYS A 104 -22.83 1.34 -21.40
CA LYS A 104 -24.28 1.21 -21.60
C LYS A 104 -24.59 0.09 -22.61
N ASP A 105 -25.45 -0.84 -22.18
CA ASP A 105 -25.89 -2.01 -22.97
C ASP A 105 -24.76 -2.97 -23.40
N LYS A 106 -23.52 -2.76 -22.92
CA LYS A 106 -22.37 -3.65 -23.18
C LYS A 106 -22.35 -4.84 -22.23
N ARG A 107 -21.78 -5.95 -22.71
CA ARG A 107 -21.47 -7.14 -21.92
C ARG A 107 -19.97 -7.13 -21.64
N ILE A 108 -19.63 -6.89 -20.38
CA ILE A 108 -18.27 -6.55 -19.98
C ILE A 108 -17.57 -7.78 -19.38
N LEU A 109 -16.35 -8.05 -19.86
CA LEU A 109 -15.45 -9.08 -19.35
C LEU A 109 -14.31 -8.40 -18.58
N ILE A 110 -14.33 -8.48 -17.25
CA ILE A 110 -13.29 -7.90 -16.40
C ILE A 110 -12.24 -8.98 -16.13
N VAL A 111 -11.03 -8.81 -16.65
CA VAL A 111 -9.92 -9.74 -16.47
C VAL A 111 -9.10 -9.34 -15.25
N GLY A 112 -9.20 -10.11 -14.18
CA GLY A 112 -8.54 -9.82 -12.91
C GLY A 112 -9.46 -10.06 -11.71
N GLY A 113 -8.87 -10.08 -10.51
CA GLY A 113 -9.59 -10.31 -9.24
C GLY A 113 -8.99 -9.55 -8.08
N GLY A 114 -8.51 -8.33 -8.33
CA GLY A 114 -8.00 -7.40 -7.32
C GLY A 114 -8.89 -6.16 -7.17
N ALA A 115 -8.41 -5.16 -6.42
CA ALA A 115 -9.15 -3.91 -6.19
C ALA A 115 -9.63 -3.25 -7.51
N SER A 116 -8.77 -3.20 -8.53
CA SER A 116 -9.13 -2.64 -9.84
C SER A 116 -10.25 -3.41 -10.57
N ALA A 117 -10.43 -4.71 -10.28
CA ALA A 117 -11.53 -5.48 -10.87
C ALA A 117 -12.86 -5.10 -10.23
N VAL A 118 -12.84 -4.83 -8.93
CA VAL A 118 -14.01 -4.36 -8.19
C VAL A 118 -14.37 -2.92 -8.58
N GLU A 119 -13.37 -2.05 -8.74
CA GLU A 119 -13.56 -0.68 -9.26
C GLU A 119 -14.14 -0.70 -10.68
N ALA A 120 -13.62 -1.53 -11.57
CA ALA A 120 -14.16 -1.71 -12.92
C ALA A 120 -15.59 -2.24 -12.90
N LEU A 121 -15.92 -3.17 -11.99
CA LEU A 121 -17.28 -3.69 -11.81
C LEU A 121 -18.23 -2.60 -11.30
N GLU A 122 -17.80 -1.79 -10.32
CA GLU A 122 -18.58 -0.64 -9.84
C GLU A 122 -18.83 0.38 -10.96
N TRP A 123 -17.80 0.70 -11.75
CA TRP A 123 -17.90 1.59 -12.90
C TRP A 123 -18.90 1.05 -13.93
N ALA A 124 -18.75 -0.22 -14.32
CA ALA A 124 -19.61 -0.88 -15.30
C ALA A 124 -21.08 -0.91 -14.84
N ALA A 125 -21.32 -1.21 -13.57
CA ALA A 125 -22.67 -1.22 -13.01
C ALA A 125 -23.30 0.19 -12.98
N LYS A 126 -22.53 1.22 -12.59
CA LYS A 126 -23.00 2.61 -12.53
C LYS A 126 -23.28 3.21 -13.91
N THR A 127 -22.55 2.77 -14.93
CA THR A 127 -22.67 3.28 -16.31
C THR A 127 -23.62 2.45 -17.18
N GLY A 128 -24.30 1.45 -16.62
CA GLY A 128 -25.42 0.76 -17.27
C GLY A 128 -25.04 -0.43 -18.14
N ALA A 129 -23.99 -1.18 -17.77
CA ALA A 129 -23.67 -2.46 -18.41
C ALA A 129 -24.87 -3.43 -18.39
N ALA A 130 -25.10 -4.12 -19.51
CA ALA A 130 -26.14 -5.14 -19.61
C ALA A 130 -25.78 -6.40 -18.80
N GLU A 131 -24.49 -6.75 -18.78
CA GLU A 131 -23.97 -7.93 -18.08
C GLU A 131 -22.50 -7.70 -17.71
N ILE A 132 -22.07 -8.16 -16.54
CA ILE A 132 -20.70 -8.02 -16.05
C ILE A 132 -20.15 -9.39 -15.64
N ASN A 133 -19.09 -9.85 -16.29
CA ASN A 133 -18.41 -11.09 -15.94
C ASN A 133 -16.98 -10.78 -15.45
N VAL A 134 -16.69 -11.04 -14.18
CA VAL A 134 -15.34 -10.93 -13.60
C VAL A 134 -14.65 -12.29 -13.73
N LEU A 135 -13.55 -12.33 -14.47
CA LEU A 135 -12.73 -13.51 -14.73
C LEU A 135 -11.49 -13.45 -13.83
N SER A 136 -11.58 -14.10 -12.67
CA SER A 136 -10.49 -14.13 -11.69
C SER A 136 -9.73 -15.44 -11.71
N ARG A 137 -8.39 -15.32 -11.76
CA ARG A 137 -7.48 -16.46 -11.65
C ARG A 137 -7.24 -16.92 -10.21
N SER A 138 -7.37 -16.01 -9.25
CA SER A 138 -7.05 -16.26 -7.83
C SER A 138 -8.16 -15.79 -6.94
N ASP A 139 -8.41 -16.53 -5.87
CA ASP A 139 -9.33 -16.07 -4.84
C ASP A 139 -8.67 -15.04 -3.95
N LYS A 140 -9.47 -14.04 -3.61
CA LYS A 140 -9.15 -13.02 -2.63
C LYS A 140 -10.36 -12.79 -1.76
N TRP A 141 -10.11 -12.48 -0.49
CA TRP A 141 -11.16 -12.07 0.43
C TRP A 141 -11.77 -10.75 -0.05
N ILE A 142 -13.09 -10.69 -0.04
CA ILE A 142 -13.88 -9.48 -0.23
C ILE A 142 -14.53 -9.20 1.12
N ILE A 143 -14.27 -8.02 1.67
CA ILE A 143 -14.82 -7.57 2.94
C ILE A 143 -15.75 -6.37 2.71
N PRO A 144 -16.83 -6.23 3.50
CA PRO A 144 -17.78 -5.14 3.34
C PRO A 144 -17.11 -3.81 3.68
N ARG A 145 -17.53 -2.70 3.02
CA ARG A 145 -17.19 -1.36 3.50
C ARG A 145 -17.96 -1.07 4.79
N ASN A 146 -17.40 -1.48 5.92
CA ASN A 146 -18.00 -1.28 7.23
C ASN A 146 -16.91 -0.98 8.25
N ALA A 147 -16.92 0.26 8.75
CA ALA A 147 -15.88 0.75 9.65
C ALA A 147 -15.69 -0.14 10.89
N VAL A 148 -16.75 -0.70 11.46
CA VAL A 148 -16.65 -1.57 12.64
C VAL A 148 -15.92 -2.87 12.28
N ILE A 149 -16.30 -3.51 11.18
CA ILE A 149 -15.66 -4.74 10.71
C ILE A 149 -14.20 -4.47 10.35
N ASP A 150 -13.94 -3.41 9.58
CA ASP A 150 -12.59 -3.04 9.15
C ASP A 150 -11.67 -2.74 10.34
N ILE A 151 -12.18 -2.04 11.36
CA ILE A 151 -11.46 -1.76 12.60
C ILE A 151 -11.15 -3.06 13.35
N LEU A 152 -12.14 -3.95 13.52
CA LEU A 152 -11.95 -5.23 14.21
C LEU A 152 -10.92 -6.12 13.51
N LEU A 153 -10.94 -6.18 12.18
CA LEU A 153 -9.94 -6.92 11.41
C LEU A 153 -8.54 -6.29 11.55
N ALA A 154 -8.46 -4.96 11.55
CA ALA A 154 -7.21 -4.24 11.76
C ALA A 154 -6.64 -4.38 13.18
N PHE A 155 -7.41 -4.89 14.15
CA PHE A 155 -6.98 -5.10 15.54
C PHE A 155 -6.14 -6.37 15.77
N ASN A 156 -5.87 -7.17 14.76
CA ASN A 156 -4.94 -8.31 14.89
C ASN A 156 -3.50 -7.80 15.17
N VAL A 157 -3.10 -7.78 16.44
CA VAL A 157 -1.83 -7.20 16.93
C VAL A 157 -0.58 -7.84 16.31
N PHE A 158 -0.68 -9.10 15.89
CA PHE A 158 0.46 -9.83 15.34
C PHE A 158 0.67 -9.59 13.84
N GLY A 159 -0.30 -8.95 13.17
CA GLY A 159 -0.27 -8.67 11.74
C GLY A 159 0.13 -9.87 10.89
N GLN A 160 -0.38 -11.05 11.23
CA GLN A 160 -0.17 -12.30 10.51
C GLN A 160 -1.38 -13.20 10.71
N GLU A 161 -1.47 -14.24 9.87
CA GLU A 161 -2.42 -15.32 10.07
C GLU A 161 -2.11 -16.06 11.38
N THR A 162 -3.14 -16.29 12.20
CA THR A 162 -3.01 -16.99 13.49
C THR A 162 -3.93 -18.21 13.53
N MET A 163 -3.73 -19.08 14.52
CA MET A 163 -4.64 -20.21 14.75
C MET A 163 -6.09 -19.80 15.06
N PHE A 164 -6.35 -18.52 15.34
CA PHE A 164 -7.69 -17.98 15.61
C PHE A 164 -8.29 -17.22 14.41
N SER A 165 -7.56 -17.12 13.28
CA SER A 165 -8.05 -16.43 12.09
C SER A 165 -9.30 -17.06 11.48
N TRP A 166 -9.58 -18.34 11.75
CA TRP A 166 -10.83 -18.99 11.35
C TRP A 166 -12.07 -18.29 11.91
N ILE A 167 -11.96 -17.58 13.05
CA ILE A 167 -13.08 -16.88 13.68
C ILE A 167 -13.57 -15.73 12.78
N PRO A 168 -12.76 -14.70 12.46
CA PRO A 168 -13.21 -13.64 11.55
C PRO A 168 -13.56 -14.18 10.15
N GLU A 169 -12.86 -15.20 9.65
CA GLU A 169 -13.20 -15.82 8.37
C GLU A 169 -14.59 -16.44 8.36
N ASN A 170 -14.93 -17.22 9.40
CA ASN A 170 -16.25 -17.84 9.49
C ASN A 170 -17.36 -16.82 9.74
N ILE A 171 -17.09 -15.74 10.49
CA ILE A 171 -18.03 -14.63 10.63
C ILE A 171 -18.28 -13.97 9.27
N LEU A 172 -17.23 -13.70 8.48
CA LEU A 172 -17.38 -13.17 7.12
C LEU A 172 -18.17 -14.13 6.23
N ARG A 173 -17.88 -15.44 6.28
CA ARG A 173 -18.61 -16.45 5.51
C ARG A 173 -20.09 -16.49 5.90
N LEU A 174 -20.39 -16.53 7.19
CA LEU A 174 -21.76 -16.66 7.70
C LEU A 174 -22.59 -15.40 7.52
N CYS A 175 -22.01 -14.21 7.76
CA CYS A 175 -22.75 -12.95 7.80
C CYS A 175 -22.71 -12.20 6.47
N PHE A 176 -21.59 -12.24 5.74
CA PHE A 176 -21.40 -11.42 4.54
C PHE A 176 -21.54 -12.24 3.24
N TYR A 177 -20.78 -13.34 3.11
CA TYR A 177 -20.86 -14.18 1.92
C TYR A 177 -22.19 -14.94 1.85
N ARG A 178 -22.62 -15.56 2.96
CA ARG A 178 -23.90 -16.29 3.10
C ARG A 178 -24.07 -17.35 1.99
N ASP A 179 -25.01 -17.09 1.10
CA ASP A 179 -25.36 -17.87 -0.09
C ASP A 179 -24.25 -17.92 -1.15
N LEU A 180 -23.30 -16.98 -1.11
CA LEU A 180 -22.14 -16.88 -2.00
C LEU A 180 -20.85 -17.41 -1.35
N SER A 181 -20.95 -18.33 -0.38
CA SER A 181 -19.78 -18.86 0.35
C SER A 181 -18.77 -19.59 -0.54
N ASP A 182 -19.18 -20.03 -1.73
CA ASP A 182 -18.34 -20.60 -2.79
C ASP A 182 -17.31 -19.60 -3.33
N LEU A 183 -17.63 -18.29 -3.32
CA LEU A 183 -16.70 -17.22 -3.69
C LEU A 183 -15.61 -16.98 -2.63
N SER A 184 -15.80 -17.47 -1.40
CA SER A 184 -14.81 -17.26 -0.34
C SER A 184 -13.53 -18.07 -0.61
N PRO A 185 -12.34 -17.52 -0.31
CA PRO A 185 -11.10 -18.28 -0.38
C PRO A 185 -11.11 -19.47 0.59
N THR A 186 -10.55 -20.60 0.13
CA THR A 186 -10.36 -21.82 0.96
C THR A 186 -8.90 -22.12 1.24
N SER A 187 -7.99 -21.76 0.34
CA SER A 187 -6.56 -22.04 0.45
C SER A 187 -5.74 -20.87 0.99
N LYS A 188 -6.34 -19.69 1.15
CA LYS A 188 -5.67 -18.48 1.61
C LYS A 188 -6.38 -17.90 2.83
N GLY A 189 -5.61 -17.68 3.88
CA GLY A 189 -6.09 -17.03 5.10
C GLY A 189 -6.37 -15.54 4.89
N LEU A 190 -7.22 -14.97 5.73
CA LEU A 190 -7.61 -13.56 5.65
C LEU A 190 -6.43 -12.59 5.76
N PHE A 191 -5.41 -12.91 6.57
CA PHE A 191 -4.25 -12.05 6.83
C PHE A 191 -3.01 -12.45 6.02
N THR A 192 -3.21 -12.98 4.82
CA THR A 192 -2.11 -13.41 3.93
C THR A 192 -1.91 -12.50 2.72
N GLU A 193 -2.97 -11.85 2.25
CA GLU A 193 -2.96 -10.91 1.13
C GLU A 193 -3.93 -9.75 1.42
N THR A 194 -3.73 -8.61 0.77
CA THR A 194 -4.66 -7.48 0.90
C THR A 194 -6.07 -7.87 0.38
N PRO A 195 -7.10 -7.87 1.24
CA PRO A 195 -8.47 -8.13 0.81
C PRO A 195 -9.03 -6.95 0.01
N MET A 196 -10.06 -7.22 -0.78
CA MET A 196 -10.81 -6.20 -1.50
C MET A 196 -11.92 -5.66 -0.59
N VAL A 197 -12.05 -4.33 -0.48
CA VAL A 197 -13.08 -3.70 0.37
C VAL A 197 -14.19 -3.13 -0.50
N ASN A 198 -15.37 -3.74 -0.46
CA ASN A 198 -16.49 -3.34 -1.31
C ASN A 198 -17.84 -3.80 -0.76
N SER A 199 -18.90 -3.04 -1.07
CA SER A 199 -20.27 -3.35 -0.65
C SER A 199 -21.22 -3.72 -1.79
N MET A 200 -20.82 -3.59 -3.06
CA MET A 200 -21.72 -3.77 -4.21
C MET A 200 -21.60 -5.15 -4.88
N VAL A 201 -20.43 -5.79 -4.82
CA VAL A 201 -20.11 -7.00 -5.60
C VAL A 201 -21.12 -8.11 -5.31
N PHE A 202 -21.39 -8.40 -4.03
CA PHE A 202 -22.31 -9.49 -3.68
C PHE A 202 -23.76 -9.16 -4.01
N ASP A 203 -24.18 -7.91 -3.86
CA ASP A 203 -25.55 -7.52 -4.22
C ASP A 203 -25.76 -7.62 -5.73
N LEU A 204 -24.78 -7.17 -6.54
CA LEU A 204 -24.81 -7.31 -7.99
C LEU A 204 -24.82 -8.78 -8.45
N ILE A 205 -24.12 -9.66 -7.73
CA ILE A 205 -24.12 -11.10 -8.02
C ILE A 205 -25.48 -11.72 -7.66
N ARG A 206 -26.05 -11.37 -6.50
CA ARG A 206 -27.38 -11.85 -6.07
C ARG A 206 -28.49 -11.36 -7.00
N GLU A 207 -28.38 -10.13 -7.50
CA GLU A 207 -29.27 -9.56 -8.51
C GLU A 207 -29.05 -10.13 -9.92
N ARG A 208 -28.05 -11.00 -10.11
CA ARG A 208 -27.65 -11.57 -11.41
C ARG A 208 -27.25 -10.53 -12.45
N LYS A 209 -26.80 -9.36 -12.02
CA LYS A 209 -26.21 -8.32 -12.87
C LYS A 209 -24.71 -8.53 -13.10
N ALA A 210 -24.07 -9.24 -12.16
CA ALA A 210 -22.67 -9.60 -12.27
C ALA A 210 -22.44 -11.10 -11.98
N HIS A 211 -21.39 -11.65 -12.58
CA HIS A 211 -20.91 -13.00 -12.33
C HIS A 211 -19.43 -12.96 -11.97
N TRP A 212 -19.05 -13.58 -10.85
CA TRP A 212 -17.65 -13.69 -10.45
C TRP A 212 -17.15 -15.11 -10.67
N LEU A 213 -16.33 -15.29 -11.69
CA LEU A 213 -15.90 -16.59 -12.18
C LEU A 213 -14.46 -16.87 -11.78
N ARG A 214 -14.25 -18.03 -11.17
CA ARG A 214 -12.92 -18.54 -10.82
C ARG A 214 -12.42 -19.47 -11.91
N GLY A 215 -11.20 -19.28 -12.38
CA GLY A 215 -10.70 -20.13 -13.47
C GLY A 215 -9.41 -19.65 -14.11
N ASP A 216 -9.18 -20.07 -15.34
CA ASP A 216 -8.05 -19.64 -16.16
C ASP A 216 -8.55 -19.23 -17.55
N ILE A 217 -7.89 -18.24 -18.15
CA ILE A 217 -8.20 -17.78 -19.50
C ILE A 217 -7.43 -18.67 -20.47
N SER A 218 -8.14 -19.37 -21.36
CA SER A 218 -7.56 -20.27 -22.37
C SER A 218 -7.24 -19.48 -23.65
N SER A 219 -8.24 -18.82 -24.22
CA SER A 219 -8.10 -17.96 -25.41
C SER A 219 -9.18 -16.86 -25.40
N VAL A 220 -8.92 -15.79 -26.15
CA VAL A 220 -9.90 -14.78 -26.55
C VAL A 220 -10.37 -15.14 -27.96
N GLU A 221 -11.68 -15.10 -28.16
CA GLU A 221 -12.36 -15.37 -29.42
C GLU A 221 -13.04 -14.09 -29.90
N GLU A 222 -13.67 -14.10 -31.08
CA GLU A 222 -14.27 -12.89 -31.68
C GLU A 222 -15.31 -12.19 -30.79
N ASP A 223 -16.13 -12.96 -30.05
CA ASP A 223 -17.26 -12.47 -29.24
C ASP A 223 -17.13 -12.77 -27.74
N GLY A 224 -15.94 -13.13 -27.25
CA GLY A 224 -15.76 -13.44 -25.84
C GLY A 224 -14.43 -14.07 -25.45
N ILE A 225 -14.41 -14.69 -24.27
CA ILE A 225 -13.23 -15.37 -23.72
C ILE A 225 -13.57 -16.83 -23.42
N VAL A 226 -12.78 -17.77 -23.95
CA VAL A 226 -12.82 -19.18 -23.54
C VAL A 226 -12.15 -19.26 -22.16
N PHE A 227 -12.96 -19.61 -21.18
CA PHE A 227 -12.58 -19.60 -19.78
C PHE A 227 -12.75 -21.00 -19.18
N ASN A 228 -11.67 -21.55 -18.65
CA ASN A 228 -11.68 -22.79 -17.89
C ASN A 228 -12.16 -22.53 -16.47
N HIS A 229 -13.46 -22.72 -16.21
CA HIS A 229 -14.06 -22.48 -14.91
C HIS A 229 -13.68 -23.57 -13.91
N ARG A 230 -13.11 -23.17 -12.77
CA ARG A 230 -12.64 -24.05 -11.70
C ARG A 230 -13.59 -24.01 -10.51
N ALA A 231 -13.85 -25.18 -9.93
CA ALA A 231 -14.58 -25.29 -8.67
C ALA A 231 -13.79 -24.72 -7.48
N GLN A 232 -14.49 -24.45 -6.38
CA GLN A 232 -13.86 -23.93 -5.17
C GLN A 232 -12.77 -24.87 -4.65
N GLY A 233 -11.61 -24.33 -4.30
CA GLY A 233 -10.46 -25.09 -3.79
C GLY A 233 -9.56 -25.71 -4.85
N VAL A 234 -9.95 -25.71 -6.13
CA VAL A 234 -9.07 -26.21 -7.20
C VAL A 234 -7.94 -25.19 -7.47
N PRO A 235 -6.66 -25.60 -7.44
CA PRO A 235 -5.53 -24.70 -7.67
C PRO A 235 -5.45 -24.18 -9.11
N LYS A 236 -4.62 -23.14 -9.32
CA LYS A 236 -4.42 -22.52 -10.64
C LYS A 236 -3.91 -23.52 -11.66
N GLY A 237 -4.47 -23.53 -12.86
CA GLY A 237 -4.15 -24.53 -13.89
C GLY A 237 -4.65 -25.94 -13.57
N GLY A 238 -5.46 -26.11 -12.51
CA GLY A 238 -6.13 -27.37 -12.22
C GLY A 238 -7.31 -27.65 -13.17
N PRO A 239 -7.95 -28.82 -13.02
CA PRO A 239 -9.07 -29.21 -13.86
C PRO A 239 -10.28 -28.28 -13.68
N GLY A 240 -11.01 -28.05 -14.77
CA GLY A 240 -12.22 -27.24 -14.77
C GLY A 240 -13.08 -27.54 -15.98
N HIS A 241 -14.10 -26.71 -16.18
CA HIS A 241 -15.00 -26.80 -17.32
C HIS A 241 -14.81 -25.57 -18.21
N GLU A 242 -14.31 -25.80 -19.42
CA GLU A 242 -14.18 -24.75 -20.41
C GLU A 242 -15.55 -24.30 -20.93
N ARG A 243 -15.73 -22.99 -20.99
CA ARG A 243 -16.90 -22.37 -21.61
C ARG A 243 -16.53 -21.03 -22.21
N LEU A 244 -17.23 -20.66 -23.27
CA LEU A 244 -17.14 -19.32 -23.84
C LEU A 244 -17.98 -18.35 -22.99
N VAL A 245 -17.32 -17.34 -22.42
CA VAL A 245 -17.97 -16.23 -21.73
C VAL A 245 -18.07 -15.08 -22.70
N LYS A 246 -19.29 -14.80 -23.19
CA LYS A 246 -19.54 -13.81 -24.23
C LYS A 246 -19.41 -12.39 -23.68
N GLY A 247 -18.85 -11.50 -24.48
CA GLY A 247 -18.72 -10.08 -24.15
C GLY A 247 -18.27 -9.25 -25.34
N ASN A 248 -18.55 -7.96 -25.31
CA ASN A 248 -18.16 -7.00 -26.35
C ASN A 248 -17.23 -5.89 -25.84
N MET A 249 -16.79 -5.99 -24.59
CA MET A 249 -15.74 -5.15 -24.02
C MET A 249 -14.95 -5.92 -22.97
N ILE A 250 -13.62 -5.96 -23.10
CA ILE A 250 -12.70 -6.52 -22.13
C ILE A 250 -12.06 -5.38 -21.33
N ILE A 251 -12.18 -5.43 -20.01
CA ILE A 251 -11.47 -4.53 -19.10
C ILE A 251 -10.33 -5.31 -18.44
N MET A 252 -9.11 -4.95 -18.79
CA MET A 252 -7.90 -5.47 -18.17
C MET A 252 -7.71 -4.83 -16.80
N ALA A 253 -8.17 -5.52 -15.75
CA ALA A 253 -8.00 -5.17 -14.35
C ALA A 253 -6.79 -5.90 -13.73
N THR A 254 -5.69 -5.92 -14.48
CA THR A 254 -4.49 -6.73 -14.24
C THR A 254 -3.43 -6.05 -13.38
N GLY A 255 -3.75 -4.87 -12.86
CA GLY A 255 -2.96 -4.13 -11.87
C GLY A 255 -1.78 -3.37 -12.47
N TYR A 256 -0.82 -3.02 -11.62
CA TYR A 256 0.31 -2.16 -11.96
C TYR A 256 1.64 -2.83 -11.59
N LYS A 257 2.72 -2.45 -12.27
CA LYS A 257 4.08 -2.76 -11.85
C LYS A 257 4.44 -1.87 -10.67
N ARG A 258 5.07 -2.45 -9.64
CA ARG A 258 5.61 -1.66 -8.53
C ARG A 258 6.76 -0.76 -9.03
N PRO A 259 6.77 0.54 -8.72
CA PRO A 259 7.89 1.42 -9.00
C PRO A 259 9.18 0.92 -8.35
N SER A 260 10.30 1.04 -9.07
CA SER A 260 11.60 0.63 -8.55
C SER A 260 12.17 1.67 -7.58
N LEU A 261 12.78 1.21 -6.50
CA LEU A 261 13.61 2.02 -5.59
C LEU A 261 15.08 2.07 -6.01
N GLY A 262 15.44 1.51 -7.17
CA GLY A 262 16.83 1.40 -7.63
C GLY A 262 17.56 2.73 -7.92
N PHE A 263 16.87 3.87 -7.78
CA PHE A 263 17.52 5.18 -7.75
C PHE A 263 18.22 5.46 -6.41
N LEU A 264 17.90 4.73 -5.33
CA LEU A 264 18.60 4.83 -4.06
C LEU A 264 20.00 4.19 -4.14
N PRO A 265 20.92 4.53 -3.21
CA PRO A 265 22.25 3.92 -3.14
C PRO A 265 22.17 2.39 -3.08
N LYS A 266 23.06 1.68 -3.79
CA LYS A 266 23.01 0.20 -3.87
C LYS A 266 23.21 -0.45 -2.50
N GLU A 267 23.94 0.24 -1.63
CA GLU A 267 24.30 -0.18 -0.28
C GLU A 267 23.07 -0.33 0.62
N VAL A 268 21.92 0.27 0.28
CA VAL A 268 20.67 0.11 1.05
C VAL A 268 19.95 -1.22 0.76
N PHE A 269 20.37 -1.96 -0.27
CA PHE A 269 19.76 -3.22 -0.72
C PHE A 269 20.62 -4.46 -0.39
N GLN A 270 21.32 -4.44 0.74
CA GLN A 270 22.17 -5.57 1.16
C GLN A 270 21.34 -6.73 1.69
N ASP A 271 21.61 -7.95 1.23
CA ASP A 271 21.01 -9.16 1.80
C ASP A 271 21.48 -9.40 3.24
N PRO A 272 20.60 -9.87 4.15
CA PRO A 272 19.17 -10.15 3.99
C PRO A 272 18.24 -8.93 4.19
N TYR A 273 18.79 -7.73 4.35
CA TYR A 273 18.11 -6.48 4.73
C TYR A 273 17.68 -5.63 3.53
N GLN A 274 16.89 -6.22 2.64
CA GLN A 274 16.28 -5.55 1.50
C GLN A 274 14.76 -5.38 1.69
N PRO A 275 14.09 -4.41 1.03
CA PRO A 275 12.64 -4.26 1.12
C PRO A 275 11.91 -5.59 0.84
N PRO A 276 10.89 -5.97 1.63
CA PRO A 276 10.26 -5.19 2.69
C PRO A 276 10.96 -5.26 4.08
N ASN A 277 12.07 -5.99 4.21
CA ASN A 277 12.83 -6.21 5.45
C ASN A 277 13.73 -5.01 5.83
N TRP A 278 13.12 -3.83 5.93
CA TRP A 278 13.77 -2.63 6.45
C TRP A 278 13.25 -2.30 7.84
N TYR A 279 13.97 -1.44 8.57
CA TYR A 279 13.56 -1.02 9.91
C TYR A 279 12.23 -0.28 9.79
N ILE A 280 11.22 -0.77 10.52
CA ILE A 280 9.81 -0.39 10.37
C ILE A 280 9.34 -0.34 8.92
N GLN A 281 9.85 -1.25 8.10
CA GLN A 281 9.63 -1.36 6.66
C GLN A 281 10.06 -0.14 5.82
N THR A 282 10.48 0.98 6.41
CA THR A 282 10.72 2.24 5.68
C THR A 282 12.16 2.72 5.71
N PHE A 283 12.92 2.42 6.77
CA PHE A 283 14.29 2.93 6.95
C PHE A 283 15.31 1.83 6.66
N PRO A 284 16.17 1.97 5.64
CA PRO A 284 17.23 1.01 5.40
C PRO A 284 18.24 0.99 6.56
N PRO A 285 18.67 -0.19 7.05
CA PRO A 285 19.68 -0.27 8.10
C PRO A 285 20.96 0.49 7.74
N GLY A 286 21.42 1.36 8.64
CA GLY A 286 22.61 2.19 8.43
C GLY A 286 22.35 3.51 7.71
N TYR A 287 21.14 3.71 7.18
CA TYR A 287 20.75 4.93 6.46
C TYR A 287 19.48 5.55 7.04
N PRO A 288 19.49 6.01 8.31
CA PRO A 288 18.30 6.56 8.98
C PRO A 288 17.82 7.89 8.38
N SER A 289 18.63 8.55 7.55
CA SER A 289 18.26 9.73 6.77
C SER A 289 17.51 9.41 5.46
N ILE A 290 17.31 8.13 5.13
CA ILE A 290 16.47 7.68 4.01
C ILE A 290 15.18 7.07 4.56
N CYS A 291 14.04 7.58 4.11
CA CYS A 291 12.71 7.08 4.47
C CYS A 291 11.92 6.71 3.20
N ALA A 292 11.70 5.42 2.98
CA ALA A 292 10.88 4.91 1.89
C ALA A 292 9.41 4.84 2.33
N ASN A 293 8.70 5.94 2.19
CA ASN A 293 7.36 6.11 2.70
C ASN A 293 6.32 5.53 1.72
N ASN A 294 5.52 4.58 2.19
CA ASN A 294 4.43 3.94 1.44
C ASN A 294 4.83 3.34 0.07
N CYS A 295 6.07 2.85 -0.08
CA CYS A 295 6.55 2.20 -1.32
C CYS A 295 7.17 0.81 -1.11
N THR A 296 7.35 0.39 0.15
CA THR A 296 7.99 -0.89 0.51
C THR A 296 7.01 -1.95 1.00
N TYR A 297 5.89 -1.59 1.63
CA TYR A 297 4.89 -2.54 2.13
C TYR A 297 4.42 -3.49 1.04
N VAL A 298 4.05 -4.74 1.35
CA VAL A 298 3.59 -5.70 0.32
C VAL A 298 2.06 -5.86 0.39
N ASN A 299 1.55 -6.33 1.51
CA ASN A 299 0.12 -6.47 1.79
C ASN A 299 -0.23 -5.88 3.15
N ALA A 300 -1.49 -5.50 3.35
CA ALA A 300 -1.98 -5.04 4.64
C ALA A 300 -3.50 -5.17 4.76
N ILE A 301 -3.98 -5.16 6.01
CA ILE A 301 -5.39 -4.87 6.33
C ILE A 301 -5.46 -3.61 7.19
N GLY A 302 -6.31 -2.69 6.75
CA GLY A 302 -6.61 -1.42 7.39
C GLY A 302 -6.55 -0.25 6.41
N THR A 303 -6.84 0.94 6.91
CA THR A 303 -7.01 2.12 6.07
C THR A 303 -5.66 2.72 5.70
N VAL A 304 -5.01 2.41 4.57
CA VAL A 304 -3.76 3.12 4.17
C VAL A 304 -4.01 4.62 4.22
N GLY A 305 -3.34 5.31 5.15
CA GLY A 305 -3.78 6.64 5.57
C GLY A 305 -2.63 7.51 6.05
N ASN A 306 -2.85 8.81 5.94
CA ASN A 306 -1.90 9.87 6.29
C ASN A 306 -1.34 9.79 7.72
N TYR A 307 -1.99 9.03 8.62
CA TYR A 307 -1.55 8.90 9.99
C TYR A 307 -0.17 8.25 10.10
N HIS A 308 0.01 7.05 9.54
CA HIS A 308 1.28 6.33 9.62
C HIS A 308 2.34 6.96 8.70
N ILE A 309 1.96 7.40 7.50
CA ILE A 309 2.82 8.14 6.57
C ILE A 309 3.40 9.39 7.27
N GLY A 310 2.56 10.12 8.01
CA GLY A 310 2.98 11.26 8.81
C GLY A 310 3.86 10.89 10.00
N ILE A 311 3.64 9.75 10.65
CA ILE A 311 4.53 9.23 11.71
C ILE A 311 5.92 8.95 11.14
N TYR A 312 6.02 8.25 10.00
CA TYR A 312 7.29 7.96 9.35
C TYR A 312 8.08 9.24 9.00
N THR A 313 7.41 10.24 8.43
CA THR A 313 8.07 11.53 8.13
C THR A 313 8.53 12.25 9.39
N ARG A 314 7.76 12.20 10.48
CA ARG A 314 8.18 12.81 11.76
C ARG A 314 9.28 12.03 12.48
N LEU A 315 9.33 10.71 12.32
CA LEU A 315 10.46 9.88 12.77
C LEU A 315 11.73 10.25 12.01
N LEU A 316 11.66 10.44 10.68
CA LEU A 316 12.79 10.92 9.89
C LEU A 316 13.27 12.28 10.42
N LEU A 317 12.35 13.25 10.62
CA LEU A 317 12.72 14.56 11.15
C LEU A 317 13.39 14.46 12.52
N MET A 318 12.84 13.64 13.42
CA MET A 318 13.44 13.37 14.73
C MET A 318 14.87 12.81 14.59
N PHE A 319 15.10 11.84 13.70
CA PHE A 319 16.43 11.26 13.47
C PHE A 319 17.44 12.25 12.86
N LEU A 320 16.97 13.19 12.04
CA LEU A 320 17.81 14.22 11.42
C LEU A 320 18.18 15.33 12.42
N VAL A 321 17.23 15.75 13.26
CA VAL A 321 17.40 16.90 14.16
C VAL A 321 18.05 16.51 15.48
N ASP A 322 17.77 15.31 16.00
CA ASP A 322 18.28 14.86 17.31
C ASP A 322 19.13 13.59 17.16
N PRO A 323 20.47 13.71 17.12
CA PRO A 323 21.37 12.57 16.97
C PRO A 323 21.19 11.48 18.04
N LEU A 324 20.73 11.81 19.25
CA LEU A 324 20.52 10.84 20.33
C LEU A 324 19.32 9.93 20.06
N THR A 325 18.41 10.35 19.17
CA THR A 325 17.26 9.55 18.77
C THR A 325 17.56 8.62 17.60
N CYS A 326 18.65 8.87 16.87
CA CYS A 326 18.99 8.18 15.64
C CYS A 326 19.28 6.69 15.89
N PRO A 327 18.61 5.75 15.19
CA PRO A 327 18.83 4.32 15.39
C PRO A 327 20.18 3.90 14.80
N LYS A 328 20.97 3.15 15.58
CA LYS A 328 22.21 2.52 15.09
C LYS A 328 21.88 1.34 14.18
N GLU A 329 22.70 1.12 13.16
CA GLU A 329 22.52 0.03 12.18
C GLU A 329 22.32 -1.34 12.84
N ASN A 330 23.15 -1.68 13.83
CA ASN A 330 23.05 -2.95 14.55
C ASN A 330 21.72 -3.12 15.30
N LEU A 331 21.14 -2.05 15.85
CA LEU A 331 19.84 -2.08 16.51
C LEU A 331 18.70 -2.19 15.49
N MET A 332 18.84 -1.55 14.33
CA MET A 332 17.90 -1.69 13.22
C MET A 332 17.85 -3.15 12.74
N LYS A 333 19.02 -3.75 12.49
CA LYS A 333 19.15 -5.17 12.09
C LYS A 333 18.57 -6.11 13.14
N ARG A 334 18.91 -5.93 14.42
CA ARG A 334 18.33 -6.72 15.52
C ARG A 334 16.81 -6.62 15.60
N TRP A 335 16.23 -5.45 15.35
CA TRP A 335 14.78 -5.30 15.31
C TRP A 335 14.16 -6.09 14.16
N ILE A 336 14.80 -6.06 12.98
CA ILE A 336 14.36 -6.83 11.81
C ILE A 336 14.43 -8.33 12.11
N ASP A 337 15.56 -8.79 12.65
CA ASP A 337 15.78 -10.20 12.99
C ASP A 337 14.79 -10.68 14.06
N MET A 338 14.55 -9.87 15.11
CA MET A 338 13.57 -10.16 16.15
C MET A 338 12.16 -10.31 15.56
N THR A 339 11.71 -9.36 14.73
CA THR A 339 10.39 -9.44 14.08
C THR A 339 10.30 -10.66 13.17
N SER A 340 11.38 -10.99 12.45
CA SER A 340 11.47 -12.18 11.61
C SER A 340 11.32 -13.48 12.41
N VAL A 341 11.95 -13.55 13.58
CA VAL A 341 11.79 -14.69 14.51
C VAL A 341 10.36 -14.77 15.06
N LEU A 342 9.78 -13.64 15.49
CA LEU A 342 8.41 -13.57 16.01
C LEU A 342 7.37 -14.02 14.98
N LYS A 343 7.63 -13.77 13.69
CA LYS A 343 6.75 -14.13 12.58
C LYS A 343 7.26 -15.33 11.76
N SER A 344 8.17 -16.11 12.31
CA SER A 344 8.72 -17.32 11.65
C SER A 344 7.67 -18.38 11.34
N ARG A 345 6.51 -18.35 12.02
CA ARG A 345 5.37 -19.24 11.79
C ARG A 345 4.29 -18.62 10.90
N ALA A 346 4.48 -17.40 10.41
CA ALA A 346 3.57 -16.80 9.45
C ALA A 346 3.55 -17.63 8.15
N PRO A 347 2.40 -17.73 7.46
CA PRO A 347 2.33 -18.32 6.13
C PRO A 347 2.99 -17.44 5.05
N THR A 348 3.35 -16.20 5.37
CA THR A 348 3.98 -15.21 4.50
C THR A 348 5.30 -14.74 5.09
N GLY A 349 6.10 -13.97 4.34
CA GLY A 349 7.30 -13.34 4.90
C GLY A 349 6.93 -12.41 6.06
N ALA A 350 7.86 -12.26 7.03
CA ALA A 350 7.60 -11.51 8.26
C ALA A 350 7.11 -10.07 8.03
N PHE A 351 7.52 -9.44 6.94
CA PHE A 351 7.15 -8.08 6.57
C PHE A 351 6.23 -8.01 5.34
N ASP A 352 5.75 -9.14 4.85
CA ASP A 352 4.88 -9.19 3.66
C ASP A 352 3.46 -8.77 3.97
N PHE A 353 3.04 -8.91 5.23
CA PHE A 353 1.72 -8.52 5.69
C PHE A 353 1.82 -7.86 7.07
N PHE A 354 1.06 -6.79 7.27
CA PHE A 354 0.87 -6.19 8.58
C PHE A 354 -0.54 -5.62 8.76
N THR A 355 -0.87 -5.35 10.00
CA THR A 355 -2.10 -4.65 10.39
C THR A 355 -1.75 -3.32 11.04
N TYR A 356 -2.74 -2.44 11.14
CA TYR A 356 -2.55 -1.16 11.79
C TYR A 356 -2.10 -1.27 13.25
N THR A 357 -2.63 -2.24 14.00
CA THR A 357 -2.25 -2.39 15.40
C THR A 357 -0.82 -2.90 15.56
N GLU A 358 -0.35 -3.80 14.70
CA GLU A 358 1.08 -4.21 14.67
C GLU A 358 1.97 -2.99 14.40
N LEU A 359 1.59 -2.17 13.40
CA LEU A 359 2.34 -0.98 13.03
C LEU A 359 2.40 0.06 14.18
N LEU A 360 1.27 0.30 14.86
CA LEU A 360 1.22 1.18 16.03
C LEU A 360 2.10 0.66 17.17
N TRP A 361 2.09 -0.66 17.39
CA TRP A 361 2.95 -1.32 18.35
C TRP A 361 4.43 -1.12 18.00
N TRP A 362 4.83 -1.24 16.73
CA TRP A 362 6.20 -0.97 16.29
C TRP A 362 6.64 0.46 16.62
N TYR A 363 5.80 1.45 16.33
CA TYR A 363 6.10 2.84 16.65
C TYR A 363 6.24 3.07 18.15
N PHE A 364 5.32 2.51 18.95
CA PHE A 364 5.36 2.61 20.39
C PHE A 364 6.65 1.99 20.95
N PHE A 365 6.98 0.77 20.50
CA PHE A 365 8.20 0.05 20.90
C PHE A 365 9.47 0.87 20.63
N ILE A 366 9.55 1.49 19.45
CA ILE A 366 10.72 2.28 19.04
C ILE A 366 10.89 3.54 19.87
N VAL A 367 9.79 4.24 20.15
CA VAL A 367 9.83 5.42 21.02
C VAL A 367 10.13 5.01 22.45
N LEU A 368 9.54 3.93 22.96
CA LEU A 368 9.69 3.50 24.34
C LEU A 368 11.11 3.08 24.69
N ILE A 369 11.79 2.35 23.81
CA ILE A 369 13.12 1.78 24.08
C ILE A 369 14.22 2.81 24.26
N ASN A 370 14.13 3.95 23.56
CA ASN A 370 15.14 5.00 23.67
C ASN A 370 14.54 6.20 24.43
N PRO A 371 14.96 6.46 25.68
CA PRO A 371 14.46 7.57 26.48
C PRO A 371 14.59 8.95 25.82
N PHE A 372 15.60 9.15 24.97
CA PHE A 372 15.76 10.41 24.22
C PHE A 372 14.62 10.67 23.23
N ARG A 373 13.87 9.62 22.84
CA ARG A 373 12.68 9.75 21.97
C ARG A 373 11.41 10.12 22.73
N TRP A 374 11.39 10.06 24.06
CA TRP A 374 10.16 10.29 24.83
C TRP A 374 9.66 11.73 24.71
N LYS A 375 10.57 12.71 24.69
CA LYS A 375 10.25 14.12 24.44
C LYS A 375 9.64 14.36 23.05
N TRP A 376 9.96 13.49 22.09
CA TRP A 376 9.43 13.51 20.74
C TRP A 376 8.10 12.76 20.58
N ALA A 377 7.67 11.95 21.57
CA ALA A 377 6.53 11.05 21.42
C ALA A 377 5.25 11.79 20.99
N LEU A 378 4.91 12.89 21.67
CA LEU A 378 3.72 13.68 21.33
C LEU A 378 3.82 14.28 19.93
N PHE A 379 5.00 14.77 19.53
CA PHE A 379 5.20 15.27 18.18
C PHE A 379 5.08 14.14 17.13
N VAL A 380 5.74 13.01 17.34
CA VAL A 380 5.75 11.88 16.39
C VAL A 380 4.35 11.31 16.19
N PHE A 381 3.60 11.04 17.27
CA PHE A 381 2.26 10.46 17.16
C PHE A 381 1.18 11.50 16.82
N CYS A 382 1.30 12.73 17.34
CA CYS A 382 0.25 13.72 17.23
C CYS A 382 0.53 14.85 16.23
N GLY A 383 1.74 15.02 15.71
CA GLY A 383 2.06 16.01 14.68
C GLY A 383 1.66 17.45 14.99
N ILE A 384 1.59 17.83 16.27
CA ILE A 384 1.24 19.19 16.71
C ILE A 384 2.55 19.96 16.92
N GLU A 385 2.68 21.09 16.24
CA GLU A 385 3.88 21.93 16.21
C GLU A 385 4.32 22.43 17.59
N LYS A 386 3.38 22.77 18.47
CA LYS A 386 3.66 23.20 19.86
C LYS A 386 4.49 22.18 20.65
N TRP A 387 4.45 20.91 20.28
CA TRP A 387 5.20 19.83 20.95
C TRP A 387 6.50 19.48 20.25
N PHE A 388 6.93 20.28 19.27
CA PHE A 388 8.24 20.13 18.62
C PHE A 388 9.34 20.52 19.64
N PRO A 389 10.16 19.56 20.11
CA PRO A 389 10.99 19.76 21.30
C PRO A 389 12.35 20.41 20.98
N LEU A 390 12.41 21.31 19.98
CA LEU A 390 13.68 21.84 19.46
C LEU A 390 14.51 22.56 20.53
N SER A 391 13.86 23.38 21.37
CA SER A 391 14.55 24.08 22.47
C SER A 391 15.19 23.13 23.49
N VAL A 392 14.59 21.95 23.70
CA VAL A 392 15.16 20.92 24.58
C VAL A 392 16.38 20.28 23.93
N VAL A 393 16.31 20.00 22.62
CA VAL A 393 17.43 19.46 21.85
C VAL A 393 18.60 20.45 21.82
N GLU A 394 18.34 21.73 21.56
CA GLU A 394 19.36 22.79 21.57
C GLU A 394 20.05 22.91 22.95
N CYS A 395 19.29 22.75 24.04
CA CYS A 395 19.85 22.73 25.40
C CYS A 395 20.73 21.49 25.64
N GLU A 396 20.27 20.30 25.25
CA GLU A 396 21.06 19.07 25.35
C GLU A 396 22.35 19.12 24.54
N ASP A 397 22.28 19.67 23.32
CA ASP A 397 23.45 19.88 22.47
C ASP A 397 24.39 20.92 23.10
N SER A 398 23.85 22.01 23.66
CA SER A 398 24.66 22.98 24.41
C SER A 398 25.38 22.33 25.60
N VAL A 399 24.78 21.36 26.28
CA VAL A 399 25.44 20.59 27.35
C VAL A 399 26.48 19.63 26.78
N ARG A 400 26.16 18.93 25.68
CA ARG A 400 27.06 17.95 25.04
C ARG A 400 28.32 18.61 24.49
N PHE A 401 28.18 19.79 23.89
CA PHE A 401 29.27 20.55 23.28
C PHE A 401 29.84 21.64 24.23
N GLY A 402 29.22 21.88 25.38
CA GLY A 402 29.50 23.00 26.29
C GLY A 402 29.99 22.60 27.67
N THR A 403 30.79 21.53 27.77
CA THR A 403 31.83 21.38 28.81
C THR A 403 33.16 21.04 28.15
N GLY A 404 33.72 22.03 27.44
CA GLY A 404 35.13 22.12 27.10
C GLY A 404 35.79 20.88 26.48
N LEU A 405 35.40 20.52 25.26
CA LEU A 405 36.27 19.92 24.23
C LEU A 405 35.63 20.27 22.87
N GLY A 406 36.43 20.85 21.98
CA GLY A 406 35.97 21.78 20.95
C GLY A 406 34.98 21.22 19.92
N LYS A 407 34.14 22.12 19.39
CA LYS A 407 33.88 22.14 17.96
C LYS A 407 35.23 22.33 17.27
N SER A 408 35.80 21.27 16.71
CA SER A 408 36.62 21.46 15.52
C SER A 408 35.72 22.01 14.42
N ASP A 409 36.23 22.91 13.59
CA ASP A 409 35.58 23.41 12.37
C ASP A 409 35.45 22.32 11.28
N ASP A 410 35.07 21.11 11.70
CA ASP A 410 34.77 19.95 10.89
C ASP A 410 33.72 19.16 11.69
N ASP A 411 32.44 19.44 11.46
CA ASP A 411 31.31 18.48 11.53
C ASP A 411 30.00 19.14 11.06
#